data_AF-A0A9D8J835-F1
#
_entry.id   AF-A0A9D8J835-F1
#
_cell.length_a   1.000
_cell.length_b   1.000
_cell.length_c   1.000
_cell.angle_alpha   90.00
_cell.angle_beta   90.00
_cell.angle_gamma   90.00
#
_symmetry.space_group_name_H-M   'P 1'
#
loop_
_entity.id
_entity.type
_entity.pdbx_description
1 polymer ?
#
loop_
_entity_poly.entity_id
_entity_poly.type
_entity_poly.pdbx_seq_one_letter_code
_entity_poly.pdbx_strand_id
1 'polypeptide(L)'
;MLPLRPPESFVVPSSTLAQLRQLQQSLYDKAFKEARAIVGDSSRRILSYSARFERSLPTRFVLTSQTDVLDALKRHEFVLYGDFHTLRQSQRGLLRLVRSYVDRQRTDKVVIALEMFKHVDQDFIDGYLAGGLTEEAFLDGINYAVEWGFPWQNFKMILDFAKARKLPVIGINSDNAGRDLLSVRDRFAAKCLIDAAEKYPGHKIVCLIGEYHLADDHLPKALAAEHRRRGRKGKVMRILNNIDSYYFSRQKPNSHASTEYLRLRKDFFCIMNSPPWMKWQSFALWEEMRHMGAWHTSNHEAEFDQDIDVNHEETYDVDFQFLGFVKELAGFLQVSIDSSAMESFHIHFSPRGDFLSHIMRDGGFEQLEANRIIGRAGGDGVYFLARTNTVLLADISINNLAEAAGQYLHSLLSGFDDYSDSKSDEFLRRIVKATMGMLASKILNPRRKCMELHHYRQLARRQRGIKGSQRSDMRARATSGILRFDRWMEIALAKDDKVQPPIPRSLLQLDADSDYHFSRAIGQMLGFALYKKVIANKITTVQVKRFFRRNHSSTQSLWNDVVWLYKLMQN
;
A
#
# COMPACT_ATOMS: atom_id res chain seq x y z
N MET A 1 -18.20 23.42 -16.15
CA MET A 1 -18.50 24.16 -14.91
C MET A 1 -18.82 23.17 -13.81
N LEU A 2 -17.88 22.92 -12.89
CA LEU A 2 -18.15 22.27 -11.60
C LEU A 2 -18.41 23.39 -10.58
N PRO A 3 -19.34 23.22 -9.63
CA PRO A 3 -19.67 24.28 -8.69
C PRO A 3 -18.49 24.52 -7.76
N LEU A 4 -18.01 25.76 -7.75
CA LEU A 4 -17.08 26.28 -6.76
C LEU A 4 -17.80 26.26 -5.39
N ARG A 5 -17.34 25.42 -4.45
CA ARG A 5 -17.64 25.63 -3.03
C ARG A 5 -16.60 26.61 -2.47
N PRO A 6 -17.03 27.66 -1.74
CA PRO A 6 -16.11 28.58 -1.08
C PRO A 6 -15.38 27.89 0.09
N PRO A 7 -14.22 28.41 0.54
CA PRO A 7 -13.49 27.87 1.68
C PRO A 7 -14.30 28.10 2.96
N GLU A 8 -14.72 27.01 3.61
CA GLU A 8 -15.34 27.08 4.93
C GLU A 8 -14.29 27.48 5.98
N SER A 9 -14.71 28.38 6.87
CA SER A 9 -14.01 28.74 8.10
C SER A 9 -13.58 27.50 8.89
N PHE A 10 -12.43 27.57 9.56
CA PHE A 10 -11.91 26.50 10.44
C PHE A 10 -12.86 26.26 11.62
N VAL A 11 -13.88 25.43 11.42
CA VAL A 11 -14.70 24.87 12.49
C VAL A 11 -13.92 23.72 13.11
N VAL A 12 -13.57 23.83 14.40
CA VAL A 12 -12.94 22.74 15.15
C VAL A 12 -13.93 21.56 15.19
N PRO A 13 -13.60 20.38 14.63
CA PRO A 13 -14.56 19.28 14.57
C PRO A 13 -14.88 18.71 15.95
N SER A 14 -16.15 18.39 16.18
CA SER A 14 -16.70 17.97 17.48
C SER A 14 -16.27 16.58 17.98
N SER A 15 -15.57 15.78 17.16
CA SER A 15 -15.02 14.47 17.53
C SER A 15 -13.74 14.13 16.78
N THR A 16 -12.95 13.21 17.32
CA THR A 16 -11.73 12.70 16.67
C THR A 16 -12.00 12.06 15.32
N LEU A 17 -13.13 11.36 15.17
CA LEU A 17 -13.55 10.84 13.87
C LEU A 17 -13.82 11.97 12.86
N ALA A 18 -14.40 13.08 13.30
CA ALA A 18 -14.64 14.23 12.42
C ALA A 18 -13.33 14.91 12.00
N GLN A 19 -12.34 15.02 12.90
CA GLN A 19 -10.99 15.51 12.57
C GLN A 19 -10.29 14.60 11.55
N LEU A 20 -10.41 13.27 11.73
CA LEU A 20 -9.85 12.31 10.77
C LEU A 20 -10.52 12.46 9.40
N ARG A 21 -11.83 12.70 9.35
CA ARG A 21 -12.54 12.94 8.09
C ARG A 21 -12.09 14.22 7.40
N GLN A 22 -11.93 15.31 8.16
CA GLN A 22 -11.42 16.58 7.63
C GLN A 22 -10.01 16.40 7.06
N LEU A 23 -9.13 15.69 7.77
CA LEU A 23 -7.81 15.34 7.27
C LEU A 23 -7.90 14.55 5.94
N GLN A 24 -8.73 13.52 5.86
CA GLN A 24 -8.88 12.73 4.64
C GLN A 24 -9.44 13.55 3.46
N GLN A 25 -10.33 14.50 3.72
CA GLN A 25 -10.85 15.42 2.72
C GLN A 25 -9.76 16.39 2.26
N SER A 26 -9.00 16.97 3.19
CA SER A 26 -7.92 17.92 2.89
C SER A 26 -6.80 17.27 2.07
N LEU A 27 -6.36 16.06 2.45
CA LEU A 27 -5.40 15.26 1.67
C LEU A 27 -5.92 14.99 0.26
N TYR A 28 -7.21 14.67 0.11
CA TYR A 28 -7.83 14.43 -1.18
C TYR A 28 -7.87 15.70 -2.03
N ASP A 29 -8.32 16.83 -1.47
CA ASP A 29 -8.44 18.07 -2.21
C ASP A 29 -7.06 18.55 -2.70
N LYS A 30 -6.01 18.40 -1.89
CA LYS A 30 -4.63 18.70 -2.27
C LYS A 30 -4.15 17.79 -3.42
N ALA A 31 -4.18 16.47 -3.22
CA ALA A 31 -3.70 15.51 -4.21
C ALA A 31 -4.50 15.58 -5.53
N PHE A 32 -5.81 15.81 -5.45
CA PHE A 32 -6.67 15.96 -6.62
C PHE A 32 -6.40 17.27 -7.36
N LYS A 33 -6.14 18.38 -6.64
CA LYS A 33 -5.75 19.65 -7.25
C LYS A 33 -4.43 19.53 -8.00
N GLU A 34 -3.42 18.91 -7.40
CA GLU A 34 -2.12 18.62 -8.02
C GLU A 34 -2.30 17.78 -9.29
N ALA A 35 -2.98 16.64 -9.17
CA ALA A 35 -3.26 15.77 -10.32
C ALA A 35 -4.00 16.51 -11.45
N ARG A 36 -4.98 17.36 -11.12
CA ARG A 36 -5.72 18.13 -12.13
C ARG A 36 -4.88 19.23 -12.79
N ALA A 37 -3.94 19.84 -12.08
CA ALA A 37 -3.05 20.84 -12.64
C ALA A 37 -2.15 20.22 -13.72
N ILE A 38 -1.67 19.00 -13.49
CA ILE A 38 -0.85 18.23 -14.45
C ILE A 38 -1.66 17.81 -15.68
N VAL A 39 -2.91 17.39 -15.48
CA VAL A 39 -3.81 16.90 -16.55
C VAL A 39 -4.34 18.02 -17.45
N GLY A 40 -3.97 19.29 -17.20
CA GLY A 40 -4.58 20.53 -17.72
C GLY A 40 -4.98 20.59 -19.19
N ASP A 41 -4.39 19.77 -20.06
CA ASP A 41 -4.70 19.67 -21.50
C ASP A 41 -5.19 18.28 -21.97
N SER A 42 -5.96 17.57 -21.14
CA SER A 42 -6.63 16.35 -21.59
C SER A 42 -7.50 16.59 -22.82
N SER A 43 -7.28 15.78 -23.86
CA SER A 43 -8.08 15.87 -25.09
C SER A 43 -9.58 15.78 -24.77
N ARG A 44 -10.42 16.56 -25.48
CA ARG A 44 -11.90 16.54 -25.33
C ARG A 44 -12.48 15.11 -25.37
N ARG A 45 -11.81 14.20 -26.09
CA ARG A 45 -12.19 12.79 -26.23
C ARG A 45 -12.04 12.03 -24.91
N ILE A 46 -10.92 12.18 -24.20
CA ILE A 46 -10.69 11.54 -22.89
C ILE A 46 -11.69 12.07 -21.86
N LEU A 47 -11.94 13.39 -21.84
CA LEU A 47 -12.93 14.00 -20.95
C LEU A 47 -14.36 13.50 -21.21
N SER A 48 -14.73 13.33 -22.48
CA SER A 48 -16.04 12.74 -22.85
C SER A 48 -16.15 11.28 -22.41
N TYR A 49 -15.05 10.51 -22.55
CA TYR A 49 -14.98 9.10 -22.16
C TYR A 49 -15.09 8.94 -20.64
N SER A 50 -14.31 9.70 -19.85
CA SER A 50 -14.40 9.68 -18.38
C SER A 50 -15.75 10.18 -17.86
N ALA A 51 -16.35 11.20 -18.50
CA ALA A 51 -17.68 11.68 -18.10
C ALA A 51 -18.79 10.61 -18.30
N ARG A 52 -18.68 9.75 -19.32
CA ARG A 52 -19.61 8.61 -19.49
C ARG A 52 -19.40 7.55 -18.41
N PHE A 53 -18.15 7.28 -18.04
CA PHE A 53 -17.84 6.43 -16.91
C PHE A 53 -18.51 6.94 -15.62
N GLU A 54 -18.29 8.20 -15.25
CA GLU A 54 -18.89 8.81 -14.06
C GLU A 54 -20.43 8.74 -14.06
N ARG A 55 -21.06 9.05 -15.20
CA ARG A 55 -22.52 8.94 -15.35
C ARG A 55 -23.05 7.51 -15.23
N SER A 56 -22.23 6.50 -15.53
CA SER A 56 -22.62 5.09 -15.43
C SER A 56 -22.59 4.54 -14.01
N LEU A 57 -21.96 5.25 -13.07
CA LEU A 57 -21.81 4.82 -11.68
C LEU A 57 -23.17 4.84 -10.95
N PRO A 58 -23.60 3.72 -10.35
CA PRO A 58 -24.80 3.70 -9.51
C PRO A 58 -24.69 4.65 -8.32
N THR A 59 -25.74 5.41 -8.03
CA THR A 59 -25.80 6.32 -6.87
C THR A 59 -26.13 5.61 -5.56
N ARG A 60 -26.68 4.40 -5.64
CA ARG A 60 -27.01 3.54 -4.49
C ARG A 60 -26.14 2.30 -4.52
N PHE A 61 -25.71 1.87 -3.34
CA PHE A 61 -24.93 0.67 -3.14
C PHE A 61 -25.12 0.13 -1.71
N VAL A 62 -24.78 -1.13 -1.50
CA VAL A 62 -24.85 -1.76 -0.18
C VAL A 62 -23.50 -2.36 0.21
N LEU A 63 -23.28 -2.47 1.51
CA LEU A 63 -22.17 -3.23 2.07
C LEU A 63 -22.30 -4.71 1.69
N THR A 64 -21.18 -5.34 1.33
CA THR A 64 -21.08 -6.78 1.10
C THR A 64 -19.75 -7.29 1.65
N SER A 65 -19.46 -8.58 1.52
CA SER A 65 -18.23 -9.20 2.01
C SER A 65 -17.32 -9.68 0.87
N GLN A 66 -16.06 -9.96 1.17
CA GLN A 66 -15.16 -10.64 0.24
C GLN A 66 -15.73 -11.99 -0.21
N THR A 67 -16.36 -12.71 0.72
CA THR A 67 -16.99 -14.01 0.47
C THR A 67 -18.06 -13.89 -0.61
N ASP A 68 -18.91 -12.86 -0.52
CA ASP A 68 -19.97 -12.60 -1.52
C ASP A 68 -19.39 -12.30 -2.90
N VAL A 69 -18.32 -11.49 -2.97
CA VAL A 69 -17.64 -11.16 -4.22
C VAL A 69 -17.03 -12.43 -4.84
N LEU A 70 -16.40 -13.29 -4.03
CA LEU A 70 -15.85 -14.57 -4.48
C LEU A 70 -16.96 -15.55 -4.92
N ASP A 71 -18.10 -15.56 -4.24
CA ASP A 71 -19.24 -16.41 -4.60
C ASP A 71 -19.96 -15.90 -5.86
N ALA A 72 -19.96 -14.59 -6.10
CA ALA A 72 -20.33 -14.03 -7.39
C ALA A 72 -19.33 -14.47 -8.47
N LEU A 73 -18.02 -14.35 -8.22
CA LEU A 73 -16.97 -14.71 -9.18
C LEU A 73 -17.12 -16.14 -9.71
N LYS A 74 -17.51 -17.10 -8.86
CA LYS A 74 -17.79 -18.51 -9.26
C LYS A 74 -18.76 -18.60 -10.43
N ARG A 75 -19.81 -17.76 -10.47
CA ARG A 75 -20.88 -17.80 -11.47
C ARG A 75 -20.57 -17.03 -12.76
N HIS A 76 -19.45 -16.30 -12.79
CA HIS A 76 -19.07 -15.44 -13.91
C HIS A 76 -17.85 -16.00 -14.61
N GLU A 77 -17.93 -16.08 -15.93
CA GLU A 77 -16.83 -16.50 -16.77
C GLU A 77 -15.86 -15.33 -17.00
N PHE A 78 -16.41 -14.13 -17.22
CA PHE A 78 -15.65 -12.91 -17.46
C PHE A 78 -15.70 -12.01 -16.23
N VAL A 79 -14.54 -11.51 -15.81
CA VAL A 79 -14.41 -10.56 -14.71
C VAL A 79 -13.63 -9.36 -15.22
N LEU A 80 -14.29 -8.21 -15.35
CA LEU A 80 -13.67 -6.95 -15.72
C LEU A 80 -13.31 -6.19 -14.44
N TYR A 81 -12.03 -5.91 -14.25
CA TYR A 81 -11.48 -5.27 -13.06
C TYR A 81 -10.84 -3.94 -13.44
N GLY A 82 -11.39 -2.85 -12.90
CA GLY A 82 -10.96 -1.48 -13.20
C GLY A 82 -9.63 -1.16 -12.55
N ASP A 83 -8.68 -0.67 -13.34
CA ASP A 83 -7.35 -0.32 -12.89
C ASP A 83 -7.12 1.19 -12.81
N PHE A 84 -6.34 1.60 -11.81
CA PHE A 84 -5.70 2.91 -11.77
C PHE A 84 -4.20 2.67 -11.80
N HIS A 85 -3.58 2.87 -12.96
CA HIS A 85 -2.28 2.26 -13.30
C HIS A 85 -1.13 2.65 -12.36
N THR A 86 -1.14 3.87 -11.83
CA THR A 86 -0.12 4.35 -10.89
C THR A 86 -0.35 3.86 -9.46
N LEU A 87 -1.57 3.43 -9.11
CA LEU A 87 -1.93 3.01 -7.77
C LEU A 87 -1.71 1.51 -7.57
N ARG A 88 -0.56 1.12 -7.02
CA ARG A 88 -0.21 -0.27 -6.69
C ARG A 88 -1.29 -1.09 -5.96
N GLN A 89 -2.14 -0.45 -5.14
CA GLN A 89 -3.23 -1.16 -4.46
C GLN A 89 -4.33 -1.65 -5.40
N SER A 90 -4.48 -1.03 -6.57
CA SER A 90 -5.39 -1.47 -7.62
C SER A 90 -5.00 -2.86 -8.13
N GLN A 91 -3.77 -3.01 -8.63
CA GLN A 91 -3.23 -4.27 -9.15
C GLN A 91 -3.10 -5.33 -8.04
N ARG A 92 -2.69 -4.91 -6.83
CA ARG A 92 -2.64 -5.82 -5.67
C ARG A 92 -4.02 -6.31 -5.24
N GLY A 93 -5.07 -5.51 -5.48
CA GLY A 93 -6.46 -5.88 -5.26
C GLY A 93 -6.89 -7.04 -6.16
N LEU A 94 -6.61 -6.93 -7.46
CA LEU A 94 -6.83 -8.01 -8.43
C LEU A 94 -6.08 -9.29 -8.02
N LEU A 95 -4.78 -9.20 -7.75
CA LEU A 95 -3.96 -10.35 -7.35
C LEU A 95 -4.55 -11.04 -6.11
N ARG A 96 -5.01 -10.27 -5.11
CA ARG A 96 -5.66 -10.84 -3.92
C ARG A 96 -6.97 -11.54 -4.27
N LEU A 97 -7.79 -10.96 -5.13
CA LEU A 97 -9.06 -11.55 -5.55
C LEU A 97 -8.81 -12.88 -6.29
N VAL A 98 -7.91 -12.88 -7.28
CA VAL A 98 -7.58 -14.07 -8.08
C VAL A 98 -6.99 -15.16 -7.20
N ARG A 99 -5.98 -14.85 -6.37
CA ARG A 99 -5.39 -15.81 -5.43
C ARG A 99 -6.43 -16.38 -4.47
N SER A 100 -7.28 -15.54 -3.86
CA SER A 100 -8.34 -16.01 -2.97
C SER A 100 -9.33 -16.93 -3.70
N TYR A 101 -9.63 -16.66 -4.96
CA TYR A 101 -10.49 -17.51 -5.77
C TYR A 101 -9.83 -18.86 -6.07
N VAL A 102 -8.60 -18.85 -6.62
CA VAL A 102 -7.79 -20.04 -6.93
C VAL A 102 -7.65 -20.95 -5.71
N ASP A 103 -7.26 -20.37 -4.56
CA ASP A 103 -7.07 -21.12 -3.32
C ASP A 103 -8.40 -21.68 -2.77
N ARG A 104 -9.49 -20.88 -2.79
CA ARG A 104 -10.81 -21.32 -2.29
C ARG A 104 -11.44 -22.38 -3.19
N GLN A 105 -11.22 -22.31 -4.50
CA GLN A 105 -11.77 -23.25 -5.48
C GLN A 105 -10.86 -24.44 -5.76
N ARG A 106 -9.59 -24.40 -5.29
CA ARG A 106 -8.57 -25.39 -5.60
C ARG A 106 -8.47 -25.64 -7.12
N THR A 107 -8.40 -24.54 -7.87
CA THR A 107 -8.38 -24.57 -9.34
C THR A 107 -7.43 -23.53 -9.88
N ASP A 108 -6.62 -23.93 -10.85
CA ASP A 108 -5.76 -23.03 -11.62
C ASP A 108 -6.40 -22.70 -12.98
N LYS A 109 -7.71 -22.95 -13.16
CA LYS A 109 -8.47 -22.60 -14.38
C LYS A 109 -8.81 -21.10 -14.45
N VAL A 110 -7.80 -20.26 -14.54
CA VAL A 110 -7.91 -18.80 -14.66
C VAL A 110 -6.94 -18.30 -15.70
N VAL A 111 -7.42 -17.48 -16.62
CA VAL A 111 -6.61 -16.68 -17.56
C VAL A 111 -6.63 -15.24 -17.08
N ILE A 112 -5.46 -14.61 -17.03
CA ILE A 112 -5.31 -13.19 -16.66
C ILE A 112 -5.06 -12.39 -17.93
N ALA A 113 -5.98 -11.50 -18.27
CA ALA A 113 -5.86 -10.58 -19.39
C ALA A 113 -5.41 -9.21 -18.88
N LEU A 114 -4.32 -8.67 -19.44
CA LEU A 114 -3.72 -7.42 -18.97
C LEU A 114 -3.70 -6.39 -20.11
N GLU A 115 -4.29 -5.23 -19.85
CA GLU A 115 -4.29 -4.11 -20.80
C GLU A 115 -2.88 -3.70 -21.21
N MET A 116 -1.93 -3.68 -20.29
CA MET A 116 -0.58 -3.20 -20.53
C MET A 116 0.19 -3.91 -21.66
N PHE A 117 -0.26 -5.11 -22.05
CA PHE A 117 0.39 -5.89 -23.09
C PHE A 117 -0.35 -5.83 -24.40
N LYS A 118 0.40 -5.59 -25.49
CA LYS A 118 -0.12 -5.71 -26.85
C LYS A 118 -0.33 -7.19 -27.17
N HIS A 119 -1.38 -7.49 -27.92
CA HIS A 119 -1.70 -8.85 -28.32
C HIS A 119 -0.59 -9.46 -29.21
N VAL A 120 0.12 -8.66 -30.00
CA VAL A 120 1.23 -9.14 -30.85
C VAL A 120 2.46 -9.58 -30.06
N ASP A 121 2.60 -9.16 -28.80
CA ASP A 121 3.75 -9.49 -27.96
C ASP A 121 3.58 -10.84 -27.23
N GLN A 122 2.57 -11.64 -27.60
CA GLN A 122 2.17 -12.83 -26.85
C GLN A 122 3.31 -13.86 -26.70
N ASP A 123 4.19 -14.00 -27.68
CA ASP A 123 5.33 -14.92 -27.62
C ASP A 123 6.35 -14.52 -26.53
N PHE A 124 6.58 -13.21 -26.33
CA PHE A 124 7.42 -12.72 -25.24
C PHE A 124 6.78 -12.99 -23.88
N ILE A 125 5.46 -12.77 -23.77
CA ILE A 125 4.68 -13.01 -22.53
C ILE A 125 4.78 -14.49 -22.14
N ASP A 126 4.51 -15.38 -23.10
CA ASP A 126 4.53 -16.83 -22.89
C ASP A 126 5.96 -17.30 -22.57
N GLY A 127 6.98 -16.77 -23.24
CA GLY A 127 8.39 -17.06 -22.97
C GLY A 127 8.85 -16.66 -21.55
N TYR A 128 8.47 -15.48 -21.09
CA TYR A 128 8.80 -15.02 -19.72
C TYR A 128 8.10 -15.86 -18.64
N LEU A 129 6.82 -16.19 -18.85
CA LEU A 129 6.07 -17.07 -17.95
C LEU A 129 6.61 -18.49 -17.91
N ALA A 130 7.06 -19.03 -19.04
CA ALA A 130 7.72 -20.33 -19.13
C ALA A 130 9.11 -20.35 -18.48
N GLY A 131 9.70 -19.17 -18.22
CA GLY A 131 11.05 -19.02 -17.69
C GLY A 131 12.15 -19.08 -18.75
N GLY A 132 11.79 -18.96 -20.03
CA GLY A 132 12.75 -18.90 -21.15
C GLY A 132 13.34 -17.50 -21.38
N LEU A 133 12.76 -16.45 -20.80
CA LEU A 133 13.27 -15.08 -20.85
C LEU A 133 13.60 -14.57 -19.45
N THR A 134 14.69 -13.81 -19.35
CA THR A 134 14.95 -12.97 -18.16
C THR A 134 13.93 -11.82 -18.11
N GLU A 135 13.88 -11.13 -16.98
CA GLU A 135 12.98 -9.98 -16.82
C GLU A 135 13.36 -8.84 -17.76
N GLU A 136 14.66 -8.60 -17.91
CA GLU A 136 15.23 -7.55 -18.74
C GLU A 136 14.90 -7.83 -20.21
N ALA A 137 15.22 -9.04 -20.71
CA ALA A 137 14.93 -9.43 -22.09
C ALA A 137 13.42 -9.42 -22.40
N PHE A 138 12.57 -9.74 -21.41
CA PHE A 138 11.13 -9.65 -21.57
C PHE A 138 10.65 -8.20 -21.70
N LEU A 139 11.09 -7.31 -20.81
CA LEU A 139 10.66 -5.91 -20.81
C LEU A 139 11.13 -5.15 -22.04
N ASP A 140 12.34 -5.45 -22.52
CA ASP A 140 12.89 -4.90 -23.76
C ASP A 140 12.13 -5.41 -24.98
N GLY A 141 11.86 -6.72 -25.03
CA GLY A 141 11.14 -7.36 -26.14
C GLY A 141 9.74 -6.80 -26.39
N ILE A 142 9.05 -6.34 -25.33
CA ILE A 142 7.73 -5.70 -25.42
C ILE A 142 7.79 -4.17 -25.41
N ASN A 143 9.00 -3.58 -25.37
CA ASN A 143 9.23 -2.14 -25.27
C ASN A 143 8.45 -1.48 -24.12
N TYR A 144 8.45 -2.11 -22.93
CA TYR A 144 7.55 -1.78 -21.82
C TYR A 144 7.63 -0.31 -21.37
N ALA A 145 8.84 0.25 -21.34
CA ALA A 145 9.08 1.62 -20.88
C ALA A 145 8.40 2.68 -21.76
N VAL A 146 8.33 2.44 -23.07
CA VAL A 146 7.73 3.36 -24.05
C VAL A 146 6.24 3.08 -24.23
N GLU A 147 5.86 1.81 -24.31
CA GLU A 147 4.49 1.40 -24.62
C GLU A 147 3.53 1.55 -23.43
N TRP A 148 4.04 1.39 -22.20
CA TRP A 148 3.23 1.46 -20.98
C TRP A 148 3.75 2.49 -19.98
N GLY A 149 5.04 2.46 -19.64
CA GLY A 149 5.69 3.49 -18.81
C GLY A 149 5.24 3.60 -17.35
N PHE A 150 4.33 2.73 -16.88
CA PHE A 150 3.93 2.65 -15.47
C PHE A 150 4.86 1.74 -14.67
N PRO A 151 5.00 1.94 -13.33
CA PRO A 151 5.95 1.18 -12.52
C PRO A 151 5.78 -0.33 -12.64
N TRP A 152 6.79 -1.02 -13.18
CA TRP A 152 6.77 -2.46 -13.45
C TRP A 152 6.42 -3.30 -12.22
N GLN A 153 6.91 -2.92 -11.05
CA GLN A 153 6.67 -3.61 -9.77
C GLN A 153 5.18 -3.68 -9.36
N ASN A 154 4.32 -2.85 -9.95
CA ASN A 154 2.87 -2.92 -9.77
C ASN A 154 2.27 -4.13 -10.51
N PHE A 155 2.87 -4.54 -11.63
CA PHE A 155 2.35 -5.62 -12.47
C PHE A 155 3.14 -6.91 -12.31
N LYS A 156 4.44 -6.84 -12.05
CA LYS A 156 5.33 -7.98 -11.79
C LYS A 156 4.74 -8.95 -10.77
N MET A 157 4.12 -8.45 -9.69
CA MET A 157 3.50 -9.31 -8.66
C MET A 157 2.34 -10.18 -9.18
N ILE A 158 1.65 -9.76 -10.25
CA ILE A 158 0.62 -10.55 -10.92
C ILE A 158 1.28 -11.66 -11.75
N LEU A 159 2.34 -11.33 -12.49
CA LEU A 159 3.06 -12.28 -13.33
C LEU A 159 3.83 -13.32 -12.52
N ASP A 160 4.48 -12.92 -11.43
CA ASP A 160 5.14 -13.84 -10.49
C ASP A 160 4.13 -14.87 -9.96
N PHE A 161 2.91 -14.43 -9.65
CA PHE A 161 1.84 -15.33 -9.22
C PHE A 161 1.36 -16.23 -10.36
N ALA A 162 1.17 -15.68 -11.57
CA ALA A 162 0.77 -16.44 -12.74
C ALA A 162 1.81 -17.52 -13.09
N LYS A 163 3.10 -17.16 -13.12
CA LYS A 163 4.24 -18.06 -13.32
C LYS A 163 4.29 -19.16 -12.27
N ALA A 164 4.19 -18.82 -10.98
CA ALA A 164 4.20 -19.79 -9.89
C ALA A 164 3.02 -20.78 -9.94
N ARG A 165 1.87 -20.36 -10.49
CA ARG A 165 0.66 -21.19 -10.64
C ARG A 165 0.42 -21.72 -12.06
N LYS A 166 1.34 -21.44 -13.00
CA LYS A 166 1.22 -21.76 -14.42
C LYS A 166 -0.10 -21.27 -15.04
N LEU A 167 -0.55 -20.08 -14.65
CA LEU A 167 -1.75 -19.44 -15.22
C LEU A 167 -1.40 -18.73 -16.52
N PRO A 168 -2.20 -18.88 -17.59
CA PRO A 168 -2.00 -18.12 -18.82
C PRO A 168 -2.20 -16.61 -18.57
N VAL A 169 -1.32 -15.79 -19.15
CA VAL A 169 -1.49 -14.34 -19.22
C VAL A 169 -1.59 -13.94 -20.68
N ILE A 170 -2.53 -13.05 -21.03
CA ILE A 170 -2.70 -12.57 -22.40
C ILE A 170 -2.67 -11.05 -22.49
N GLY A 171 -2.14 -10.55 -23.61
CA GLY A 171 -2.25 -9.14 -23.99
C GLY A 171 -3.60 -8.83 -24.66
N ILE A 172 -4.16 -7.67 -24.34
CA ILE A 172 -5.46 -7.22 -24.89
C ILE A 172 -5.40 -5.83 -25.54
N ASN A 173 -4.23 -5.19 -25.57
CA ASN A 173 -4.04 -3.96 -26.31
C ASN A 173 -3.73 -4.26 -27.79
N SER A 174 -4.10 -3.33 -28.67
CA SER A 174 -3.72 -3.35 -30.08
C SER A 174 -2.31 -2.80 -30.28
N ASP A 175 -1.74 -3.04 -31.46
CA ASP A 175 -0.40 -2.53 -31.84
C ASP A 175 -0.34 -1.00 -31.91
N ASN A 176 -1.52 -0.37 -32.07
CA ASN A 176 -1.69 1.08 -32.08
C ASN A 176 -2.24 1.62 -30.75
N ALA A 177 -2.10 0.86 -29.65
CA ALA A 177 -2.50 1.31 -28.32
C ALA A 177 -1.78 2.62 -27.98
N GLY A 178 -2.56 3.68 -27.72
CA GLY A 178 -2.06 5.05 -27.54
C GLY A 178 -2.41 6.00 -28.70
N ARG A 179 -2.61 5.48 -29.92
CA ARG A 179 -3.09 6.24 -31.08
C ARG A 179 -4.56 5.94 -31.39
N ASP A 180 -4.99 4.71 -31.10
CA ASP A 180 -6.35 4.27 -31.29
C ASP A 180 -7.35 5.02 -30.40
N LEU A 181 -8.57 5.19 -30.90
CA LEU A 181 -9.69 5.63 -30.08
C LEU A 181 -9.95 4.61 -28.96
N LEU A 182 -10.27 5.08 -27.76
CA LEU A 182 -10.60 4.20 -26.62
C LEU A 182 -11.73 3.21 -26.94
N SER A 183 -12.70 3.59 -27.77
CA SER A 183 -13.78 2.69 -28.20
C SER A 183 -13.31 1.60 -29.19
N VAL A 184 -12.24 1.85 -29.96
CA VAL A 184 -11.60 0.84 -30.81
C VAL A 184 -10.87 -0.17 -29.91
N ARG A 185 -10.14 0.33 -28.91
CA ARG A 185 -9.48 -0.50 -27.89
C ARG A 185 -10.49 -1.37 -27.13
N ASP A 186 -11.65 -0.84 -26.75
CA ASP A 186 -12.74 -1.63 -26.15
C ASP A 186 -13.18 -2.81 -27.03
N ARG A 187 -13.35 -2.60 -28.33
CA ARG A 187 -13.76 -3.66 -29.26
C ARG A 187 -12.66 -4.69 -29.47
N PHE A 188 -11.41 -4.25 -29.57
CA PHE A 188 -10.26 -5.13 -29.71
C PHE A 188 -10.09 -6.00 -28.46
N ALA A 189 -10.09 -5.39 -27.27
CA ALA A 189 -10.04 -6.12 -26.01
C ALA A 189 -11.21 -7.11 -25.87
N ALA A 190 -12.44 -6.72 -26.23
CA ALA A 190 -13.59 -7.64 -26.24
C ALA A 190 -13.35 -8.87 -27.11
N LYS A 191 -12.76 -8.70 -28.31
CA LYS A 191 -12.38 -9.80 -29.20
C LYS A 191 -11.36 -10.73 -28.52
N CYS A 192 -10.27 -10.18 -27.99
CA CYS A 192 -9.23 -10.95 -27.31
C CYS A 192 -9.76 -11.75 -26.10
N LEU A 193 -10.68 -11.16 -25.31
CA LEU A 193 -11.29 -11.84 -24.17
C LEU A 193 -12.13 -13.05 -24.63
N ILE A 194 -12.88 -12.91 -25.73
CA ILE A 194 -13.68 -14.01 -26.28
C ILE A 194 -12.79 -15.09 -26.91
N ASP A 195 -11.75 -14.68 -27.66
CA ASP A 195 -10.73 -15.59 -28.20
C ASP A 195 -10.09 -16.42 -27.07
N ALA A 196 -9.77 -15.80 -25.95
CA ALA A 196 -9.22 -16.48 -24.77
C ALA A 196 -10.21 -17.47 -24.16
N ALA A 197 -11.49 -17.13 -24.07
CA ALA A 197 -12.52 -18.02 -23.55
C ALA A 197 -12.79 -19.24 -24.45
N GLU A 198 -12.52 -19.10 -25.75
CA GLU A 198 -12.56 -20.19 -26.73
C GLU A 198 -11.30 -21.06 -26.65
N LYS A 199 -10.11 -20.45 -26.55
CA LYS A 199 -8.82 -21.13 -26.39
C LYS A 199 -8.72 -21.90 -25.07
N TYR A 200 -9.29 -21.37 -23.99
CA TYR A 200 -9.22 -21.92 -22.64
C TYR A 200 -10.62 -22.27 -22.10
N PRO A 201 -11.29 -23.32 -22.63
CA PRO A 201 -12.64 -23.65 -22.23
C PRO A 201 -12.72 -23.96 -20.72
N GLY A 202 -13.76 -23.42 -20.07
CA GLY A 202 -14.00 -23.58 -18.63
C GLY A 202 -13.06 -22.76 -17.72
N HIS A 203 -12.15 -21.96 -18.28
CA HIS A 203 -11.37 -21.02 -17.49
C HIS A 203 -12.16 -19.75 -17.21
N LYS A 204 -11.85 -19.09 -16.09
CA LYS A 204 -12.29 -17.71 -15.87
C LYS A 204 -11.35 -16.76 -16.59
N ILE A 205 -11.91 -15.79 -17.30
CA ILE A 205 -11.18 -14.73 -17.97
C ILE A 205 -11.23 -13.49 -17.08
N VAL A 206 -10.11 -13.18 -16.43
CA VAL A 206 -9.99 -12.05 -15.51
C VAL A 206 -9.20 -10.94 -16.18
N CYS A 207 -9.86 -9.84 -16.50
CA CYS A 207 -9.30 -8.70 -17.23
C CYS A 207 -8.98 -7.55 -16.27
N LEU A 208 -7.73 -7.09 -16.27
CA LEU A 208 -7.29 -5.85 -15.63
C LEU A 208 -7.12 -4.78 -16.71
N ILE A 209 -7.95 -3.73 -16.62
CA ILE A 209 -8.01 -2.65 -17.61
C ILE A 209 -8.42 -1.33 -16.94
N GLY A 210 -7.96 -0.19 -17.45
CA GLY A 210 -8.21 1.14 -16.93
C GLY A 210 -9.68 1.37 -16.60
N GLU A 211 -9.95 1.97 -15.45
CA GLU A 211 -11.30 2.01 -14.86
C GLU A 211 -12.37 2.60 -15.79
N TYR A 212 -12.01 3.57 -16.62
CA TYR A 212 -12.95 4.18 -17.55
C TYR A 212 -13.50 3.20 -18.59
N HIS A 213 -12.77 2.15 -18.95
CA HIS A 213 -13.25 1.10 -19.85
C HIS A 213 -14.46 0.34 -19.29
N LEU A 214 -14.71 0.40 -17.98
CA LEU A 214 -15.79 -0.32 -17.31
C LEU A 214 -17.13 0.43 -17.30
N ALA A 215 -17.29 1.54 -18.02
CA ALA A 215 -18.59 2.20 -18.16
C ALA A 215 -19.62 1.28 -18.86
N ASP A 216 -20.92 1.51 -18.60
CA ASP A 216 -22.01 0.67 -19.15
C ASP A 216 -21.95 0.55 -20.69
N ASP A 217 -21.51 1.60 -21.39
CA ASP A 217 -21.48 1.69 -22.86
C ASP A 217 -20.08 1.52 -23.49
N HIS A 218 -19.07 1.11 -22.71
CA HIS A 218 -17.68 0.90 -23.15
C HIS A 218 -17.36 -0.60 -23.34
N LEU A 219 -16.26 -1.13 -22.79
CA LEU A 219 -15.88 -2.55 -22.90
C LEU A 219 -17.03 -3.52 -22.54
N PRO A 220 -17.83 -3.33 -21.48
CA PRO A 220 -18.99 -4.19 -21.22
C PRO A 220 -19.96 -4.29 -22.42
N LYS A 221 -20.23 -3.19 -23.11
CA LYS A 221 -21.09 -3.16 -24.30
C LYS A 221 -20.41 -3.82 -25.50
N ALA A 222 -19.12 -3.59 -25.69
CA ALA A 222 -18.33 -4.23 -26.74
C ALA A 222 -18.27 -5.75 -26.55
N LEU A 223 -18.05 -6.23 -25.33
CA LEU A 223 -18.05 -7.65 -24.98
C LEU A 223 -19.42 -8.29 -25.19
N ALA A 224 -20.51 -7.60 -24.81
CA ALA A 224 -21.86 -8.07 -25.09
C ALA A 224 -22.18 -8.15 -26.59
N ALA A 225 -21.65 -7.22 -27.39
CA ALA A 225 -21.78 -7.26 -28.85
C ALA A 225 -20.99 -8.44 -29.45
N GLU A 226 -19.77 -8.69 -28.96
CA GLU A 226 -18.94 -9.80 -29.42
C GLU A 226 -19.54 -11.17 -29.06
N HIS A 227 -20.11 -11.31 -27.86
CA HIS A 227 -20.91 -12.48 -27.47
C HIS A 227 -22.04 -12.76 -28.47
N ARG A 228 -22.82 -11.74 -28.84
CA ARG A 228 -23.89 -11.87 -29.84
C ARG A 228 -23.33 -12.26 -31.21
N ARG A 229 -22.25 -11.60 -31.63
CA ARG A 229 -21.61 -11.84 -32.94
C ARG A 229 -21.13 -13.29 -33.10
N ARG A 230 -20.61 -13.89 -32.02
CA ARG A 230 -20.11 -15.29 -32.03
C ARG A 230 -21.13 -16.33 -31.56
N GLY A 231 -22.36 -15.93 -31.21
CA GLY A 231 -23.35 -16.84 -30.63
C GLY A 231 -22.92 -17.46 -29.29
N ARG A 232 -21.93 -16.87 -28.60
CA ARG A 232 -21.39 -17.37 -27.34
C ARG A 232 -22.08 -16.72 -26.16
N LYS A 233 -22.48 -17.51 -25.16
CA LYS A 233 -22.96 -17.00 -23.87
C LYS A 233 -21.79 -16.92 -22.88
N GLY A 234 -21.80 -15.90 -22.02
CA GLY A 234 -20.84 -15.75 -20.94
C GLY A 234 -21.35 -14.71 -19.95
N LYS A 235 -21.28 -15.01 -18.65
CA LYS A 235 -21.68 -14.04 -17.61
C LYS A 235 -20.50 -13.14 -17.29
N VAL A 236 -20.76 -11.83 -17.29
CA VAL A 236 -19.77 -10.78 -17.04
C VAL A 236 -20.00 -10.15 -15.67
N MET A 237 -18.95 -10.09 -14.86
CA MET A 237 -18.91 -9.35 -13.60
C MET A 237 -18.01 -8.13 -13.75
N ARG A 238 -18.40 -7.00 -13.14
CA ARG A 238 -17.58 -5.78 -13.09
C ARG A 238 -17.13 -5.50 -11.66
N ILE A 239 -15.89 -5.08 -11.51
CA ILE A 239 -15.29 -4.70 -10.23
C ILE A 239 -14.51 -3.41 -10.43
N LEU A 240 -14.95 -2.34 -9.77
CA LEU A 240 -14.21 -1.09 -9.68
C LEU A 240 -13.40 -1.01 -8.39
N ASN A 241 -12.47 -0.05 -8.32
CA ASN A 241 -11.66 0.19 -7.15
C ASN A 241 -11.67 1.65 -6.75
N ASN A 242 -11.73 1.90 -5.44
CA ASN A 242 -11.40 3.22 -4.86
C ASN A 242 -12.12 4.40 -5.54
N ILE A 243 -13.41 4.22 -5.84
CA ILE A 243 -14.25 5.28 -6.43
C ILE A 243 -14.54 6.37 -5.40
N ASP A 244 -14.18 7.60 -5.74
CA ASP A 244 -14.09 8.73 -4.81
C ASP A 244 -15.44 9.06 -4.17
N SER A 245 -16.50 9.12 -4.99
CA SER A 245 -17.86 9.41 -4.54
C SER A 245 -18.38 8.38 -3.54
N TYR A 246 -17.98 7.10 -3.66
CA TYR A 246 -18.36 6.05 -2.72
C TYR A 246 -17.57 6.10 -1.42
N TYR A 247 -16.34 6.63 -1.43
CA TYR A 247 -15.57 6.83 -0.21
C TYR A 247 -16.22 7.89 0.69
N PHE A 248 -16.54 9.05 0.12
CA PHE A 248 -17.03 10.19 0.89
C PHE A 248 -18.52 10.12 1.23
N SER A 249 -19.33 9.38 0.46
CA SER A 249 -20.76 9.19 0.77
C SER A 249 -21.03 8.24 1.94
N ARG A 250 -20.05 7.42 2.35
CA ARG A 250 -20.26 6.27 3.23
C ARG A 250 -19.86 6.47 4.69
N GLN A 251 -19.90 7.71 5.17
CA GLN A 251 -19.39 8.13 6.48
C GLN A 251 -20.22 7.63 7.70
N LYS A 252 -20.51 6.33 7.79
CA LYS A 252 -21.03 5.71 9.02
C LYS A 252 -19.90 5.57 10.05
N PRO A 253 -20.18 5.82 11.36
CA PRO A 253 -19.18 5.78 12.42
C PRO A 253 -18.36 4.47 12.52
N ASN A 254 -18.89 3.34 12.05
CA ASN A 254 -18.33 1.99 12.28
C ASN A 254 -17.62 1.36 11.05
N SER A 255 -17.29 2.14 10.03
CA SER A 255 -16.62 1.67 8.80
C SER A 255 -15.10 1.70 9.00
N HIS A 256 -14.54 0.64 9.59
CA HIS A 256 -13.13 0.59 10.02
C HIS A 256 -12.29 -0.47 9.30
N ALA A 257 -12.87 -1.16 8.31
CA ALA A 257 -12.17 -2.24 7.62
C ALA A 257 -11.06 -1.69 6.71
N SER A 258 -9.90 -2.35 6.72
CA SER A 258 -8.79 -2.04 5.82
C SER A 258 -9.13 -2.28 4.35
N THR A 259 -10.20 -3.04 4.07
CA THR A 259 -10.78 -3.19 2.74
C THR A 259 -12.28 -3.31 2.90
N GLU A 260 -13.03 -2.56 2.09
CA GLU A 260 -14.48 -2.66 2.04
C GLU A 260 -14.95 -3.12 0.68
N TYR A 261 -16.01 -3.92 0.71
CA TYR A 261 -16.65 -4.43 -0.48
C TYR A 261 -18.03 -3.80 -0.57
N LEU A 262 -18.30 -3.16 -1.70
CA LEU A 262 -19.57 -2.56 -2.03
C LEU A 262 -20.20 -3.35 -3.17
N ARG A 263 -21.49 -3.67 -3.03
CA ARG A 263 -22.31 -4.17 -4.12
C ARG A 263 -23.08 -2.98 -4.70
N LEU A 264 -22.77 -2.63 -5.94
CA LEU A 264 -23.42 -1.54 -6.68
C LEU A 264 -24.68 -2.04 -7.39
N ARG A 265 -24.56 -3.21 -8.05
CA ARG A 265 -25.67 -3.99 -8.63
C ARG A 265 -25.36 -5.50 -8.44
N LYS A 266 -26.24 -6.40 -8.90
CA LYS A 266 -26.12 -7.86 -8.72
C LYS A 266 -24.72 -8.42 -9.06
N ASP A 267 -24.16 -7.99 -10.19
CA ASP A 267 -22.89 -8.47 -10.75
C ASP A 267 -21.88 -7.31 -10.94
N PHE A 268 -22.06 -6.23 -10.17
CA PHE A 268 -21.24 -5.03 -10.24
C PHE A 268 -20.85 -4.56 -8.84
N PHE A 269 -19.55 -4.56 -8.58
CA PHE A 269 -18.97 -4.32 -7.26
C PHE A 269 -17.95 -3.18 -7.29
N CYS A 270 -17.69 -2.59 -6.13
CA CYS A 270 -16.55 -1.71 -5.92
C CYS A 270 -15.78 -2.17 -4.68
N ILE A 271 -14.45 -2.26 -4.79
CA ILE A 271 -13.55 -2.61 -3.70
C ILE A 271 -12.81 -1.35 -3.26
N MET A 272 -13.05 -0.93 -2.03
CA MET A 272 -12.36 0.21 -1.40
C MET A 272 -11.18 -0.31 -0.59
N ASN A 273 -10.01 -0.37 -1.21
CA ASN A 273 -8.77 -0.89 -0.62
C ASN A 273 -7.67 0.18 -0.42
N SER A 274 -7.92 1.41 -0.87
CA SER A 274 -7.09 2.60 -0.70
C SER A 274 -7.97 3.85 -0.54
N PRO A 275 -7.54 4.87 0.22
CA PRO A 275 -8.19 6.18 0.20
C PRO A 275 -8.03 6.84 -1.18
N PRO A 276 -9.03 7.62 -1.64
CA PRO A 276 -8.97 8.37 -2.91
C PRO A 276 -7.76 9.29 -3.05
N TRP A 277 -7.34 9.96 -1.97
CA TRP A 277 -6.20 10.88 -2.03
C TRP A 277 -4.91 10.17 -2.47
N MET A 278 -4.71 8.91 -2.08
CA MET A 278 -3.53 8.13 -2.49
C MET A 278 -3.56 7.78 -3.99
N LYS A 279 -4.77 7.61 -4.56
CA LYS A 279 -4.96 7.38 -5.99
C LYS A 279 -4.42 8.59 -6.77
N TRP A 280 -4.91 9.78 -6.43
CA TRP A 280 -4.50 11.02 -7.09
C TRP A 280 -3.05 11.40 -6.80
N GLN A 281 -2.58 11.18 -5.58
CA GLN A 281 -1.17 11.38 -5.26
C GLN A 281 -0.29 10.46 -6.12
N SER A 282 -0.60 9.16 -6.20
CA SER A 282 0.21 8.24 -7.02
C SER A 282 0.26 8.63 -8.49
N PHE A 283 -0.79 9.27 -9.01
CA PHE A 283 -0.79 9.84 -10.36
C PHE A 283 0.11 11.07 -10.48
N ALA A 284 -0.04 12.04 -9.57
CA ALA A 284 0.79 13.25 -9.59
C ALA A 284 2.29 12.93 -9.53
N LEU A 285 2.68 12.02 -8.62
CA LEU A 285 4.08 11.61 -8.47
C LEU A 285 4.62 10.92 -9.73
N TRP A 286 3.80 10.06 -10.36
CA TRP A 286 4.22 9.37 -11.58
C TRP A 286 4.44 10.35 -12.75
N GLU A 287 3.54 11.32 -12.95
CA GLU A 287 3.70 12.33 -14.00
C GLU A 287 4.91 13.23 -13.74
N GLU A 288 5.11 13.73 -12.51
CA GLU A 288 6.29 14.54 -12.16
C GLU A 288 7.58 13.82 -12.51
N MET A 289 7.73 12.58 -12.05
CA MET A 289 8.91 11.77 -12.34
C MET A 289 9.06 11.42 -13.83
N ARG A 290 7.94 11.31 -14.58
CA ARG A 290 7.97 11.10 -16.05
C ARG A 290 8.49 12.35 -16.76
N HIS A 291 8.12 13.54 -16.30
CA HIS A 291 8.62 14.81 -16.82
C HIS A 291 10.11 15.05 -16.52
N MET A 292 10.60 14.57 -15.36
CA MET A 292 12.01 14.65 -14.98
C MET A 292 12.92 13.63 -15.68
N GLY A 293 12.40 12.79 -16.59
CA GLY A 293 13.18 11.73 -17.24
C GLY A 293 13.64 10.59 -16.31
N ALA A 294 13.36 10.67 -15.01
CA ALA A 294 13.86 9.78 -13.96
C ALA A 294 13.27 8.35 -14.01
N TRP A 295 12.14 8.13 -14.68
CA TRP A 295 11.61 6.76 -14.88
C TRP A 295 12.24 6.03 -16.07
N HIS A 296 12.84 6.74 -17.02
CA HIS A 296 13.44 6.12 -18.22
C HIS A 296 14.81 5.49 -17.94
N THR A 297 15.44 5.78 -16.80
CA THR A 297 16.79 5.32 -16.44
C THR A 297 16.84 4.12 -15.50
N SER A 298 15.70 3.64 -14.98
CA SER A 298 15.69 2.54 -14.00
C SER A 298 15.78 1.12 -14.59
N ASN A 299 15.87 0.98 -15.92
CA ASN A 299 15.98 -0.32 -16.61
C ASN A 299 17.36 -0.61 -17.20
N HIS A 300 18.35 0.24 -16.95
CA HIS A 300 19.72 -0.02 -17.38
C HIS A 300 20.58 -0.39 -16.17
N GLU A 301 20.85 -1.69 -16.01
CA GLU A 301 22.23 -2.09 -15.70
C GLU A 301 23.10 -1.70 -16.92
N ALA A 302 23.36 -0.41 -17.07
CA ALA A 302 24.39 0.08 -17.99
C ALA A 302 25.42 0.82 -17.15
N GLU A 303 26.66 0.49 -17.45
CA GLU A 303 27.88 1.08 -16.92
C GLU A 303 27.75 2.60 -16.81
N PHE A 304 28.16 3.10 -15.65
CA PHE A 304 28.34 4.53 -15.38
C PHE A 304 29.15 5.17 -16.50
N ASP A 305 28.49 5.91 -17.39
CA ASP A 305 29.14 7.01 -18.09
C ASP A 305 29.25 8.16 -17.09
N GLN A 306 30.47 8.64 -16.90
CA GLN A 306 30.93 9.36 -15.71
C GLN A 306 30.50 10.84 -15.61
N ASP A 307 29.55 11.31 -16.41
CA ASP A 307 29.24 12.75 -16.50
C ASP A 307 27.75 13.12 -16.32
N ILE A 308 26.94 12.28 -15.66
CA ILE A 308 25.66 12.72 -15.09
C ILE A 308 25.80 12.74 -13.58
N ASP A 309 26.14 13.93 -13.08
CA ASP A 309 26.17 14.25 -11.66
C ASP A 309 24.78 14.03 -11.06
N VAL A 310 24.58 12.87 -10.43
CA VAL A 310 23.35 12.48 -9.73
C VAL A 310 23.15 13.27 -8.42
N ASN A 311 23.92 14.35 -8.20
CA ASN A 311 23.84 15.23 -7.02
C ASN A 311 23.12 16.56 -7.25
N HIS A 312 22.46 16.80 -8.39
CA HIS A 312 21.64 18.02 -8.54
C HIS A 312 20.17 17.80 -8.14
N GLU A 313 19.86 18.32 -6.94
CA GLU A 313 18.67 19.00 -6.39
C GLU A 313 17.32 19.12 -7.15
N GLU A 314 17.12 18.54 -8.35
CA GLU A 314 15.84 18.55 -9.07
C GLU A 314 15.24 17.14 -9.22
N THR A 315 15.55 16.25 -8.28
CA THR A 315 15.09 14.86 -8.28
C THR A 315 13.97 14.72 -7.26
N TYR A 316 12.71 14.60 -7.67
CA TYR A 316 11.54 14.21 -6.85
C TYR A 316 11.63 14.60 -5.36
N ASP A 317 10.92 15.66 -4.96
CA ASP A 317 11.01 16.21 -3.60
C ASP A 317 10.32 15.29 -2.55
N VAL A 318 10.96 14.14 -2.27
CA VAL A 318 10.60 13.19 -1.20
C VAL A 318 10.49 13.96 0.12
N ASP A 319 11.37 14.94 0.31
CA ASP A 319 11.42 15.80 1.49
C ASP A 319 10.13 16.60 1.60
N PHE A 320 9.69 17.28 0.55
CA PHE A 320 8.41 17.99 0.54
C PHE A 320 7.22 17.09 0.84
N GLN A 321 7.20 15.88 0.27
CA GLN A 321 6.12 14.93 0.59
C GLN A 321 6.15 14.48 2.05
N PHE A 322 7.33 14.13 2.55
CA PHE A 322 7.55 13.74 3.95
C PHE A 322 7.15 14.87 4.90
N LEU A 323 7.67 16.07 4.68
CA LEU A 323 7.37 17.27 5.47
C LEU A 323 5.89 17.64 5.36
N GLY A 324 5.27 17.40 4.21
CA GLY A 324 3.82 17.46 4.02
C GLY A 324 3.09 16.53 4.99
N PHE A 325 3.46 15.26 5.06
CA PHE A 325 2.87 14.32 6.03
C PHE A 325 3.10 14.71 7.48
N VAL A 326 4.28 15.24 7.81
CA VAL A 326 4.57 15.78 9.14
C VAL A 326 3.61 16.93 9.49
N LYS A 327 3.43 17.90 8.57
CA LYS A 327 2.50 19.03 8.76
C LYS A 327 1.05 18.58 8.91
N GLU A 328 0.61 17.62 8.08
CA GLU A 328 -0.75 17.06 8.15
C GLU A 328 -1.01 16.32 9.47
N LEU A 329 -0.02 15.56 9.95
CA LEU A 329 -0.08 14.91 11.27
C LEU A 329 -0.07 15.95 12.40
N ALA A 330 0.74 16.99 12.30
CA ALA A 330 0.80 18.08 13.26
C ALA A 330 -0.54 18.81 13.38
N GLY A 331 -1.15 19.12 12.23
CA GLY A 331 -2.48 19.72 12.13
C GLY A 331 -3.55 18.82 12.74
N PHE A 332 -3.53 17.52 12.43
CA PHE A 332 -4.42 16.55 13.06
C PHE A 332 -4.27 16.51 14.58
N LEU A 333 -3.03 16.53 15.09
CA LEU A 333 -2.74 16.54 16.53
C LEU A 333 -2.89 17.92 17.18
N GLN A 334 -3.18 18.97 16.40
CA GLN A 334 -3.23 20.36 16.86
C GLN A 334 -1.95 20.75 17.62
N VAL A 335 -0.79 20.48 17.01
CA VAL A 335 0.53 20.88 17.50
C VAL A 335 1.21 21.77 16.49
N SER A 336 1.86 22.82 16.98
CA SER A 336 2.73 23.66 16.16
C SER A 336 4.11 23.03 16.08
N ILE A 337 4.71 23.08 14.89
CA ILE A 337 6.09 22.66 14.64
C ILE A 337 6.87 23.91 14.27
N ASP A 338 8.04 24.07 14.86
CA ASP A 338 8.98 25.13 14.49
C ASP A 338 9.57 24.84 13.10
N SER A 339 9.56 25.83 12.21
CA SER A 339 10.14 25.71 10.87
C SER A 339 11.62 25.33 10.93
N SER A 340 12.38 25.85 11.90
CA SER A 340 13.80 25.54 12.07
C SER A 340 14.05 24.06 12.40
N ALA A 341 13.12 23.41 13.11
CA ALA A 341 13.20 21.98 13.36
C ALA A 341 13.07 21.17 12.07
N MET A 342 12.25 21.65 11.11
CA MET A 342 12.06 21.00 9.81
C MET A 342 13.26 21.17 8.88
N GLU A 343 14.13 22.16 9.10
CA GLU A 343 15.35 22.40 8.31
C GLU A 343 16.49 21.45 8.70
N SER A 344 16.49 20.94 9.94
CA SER A 344 17.53 20.02 10.46
C SER A 344 17.34 18.55 10.05
N PHE A 345 16.47 18.27 9.09
CA PHE A 345 16.01 16.93 8.73
C PHE A 345 16.60 16.48 7.39
N HIS A 346 16.96 15.19 7.29
CA HIS A 346 17.59 14.64 6.09
C HIS A 346 16.93 13.33 5.63
N ILE A 347 16.68 13.17 4.32
CA ILE A 347 16.32 11.88 3.72
C ILE A 347 17.46 11.37 2.85
N HIS A 348 17.89 10.14 3.11
CA HIS A 348 18.82 9.43 2.25
C HIS A 348 18.06 8.32 1.55
N PHE A 349 17.90 8.46 0.24
CA PHE A 349 17.29 7.45 -0.60
C PHE A 349 18.36 6.56 -1.25
N SER A 350 18.30 5.26 -1.00
CA SER A 350 19.14 4.27 -1.69
C SER A 350 18.39 2.94 -1.84
N PRO A 351 17.90 2.62 -3.06
CA PRO A 351 17.27 1.33 -3.35
C PRO A 351 18.18 0.12 -3.11
N ARG A 352 19.49 0.30 -3.27
CA ARG A 352 20.52 -0.73 -3.07
C ARG A 352 20.94 -0.88 -1.61
N GLY A 353 20.50 0.03 -0.73
CA GLY A 353 20.83 0.01 0.68
C GLY A 353 22.22 0.56 1.01
N ASP A 354 22.78 1.37 0.12
CA ASP A 354 24.12 1.96 0.23
C ASP A 354 24.14 3.13 1.24
N PHE A 355 23.78 2.86 2.50
CA PHE A 355 23.72 3.88 3.57
C PHE A 355 24.96 3.88 4.48
N LEU A 356 25.88 2.94 4.31
CA LEU A 356 26.94 2.66 5.29
C LEU A 356 27.86 3.85 5.56
N SER A 357 28.36 4.48 4.50
CA SER A 357 29.24 5.64 4.60
C SER A 357 28.58 6.80 5.34
N HIS A 358 27.30 7.04 5.07
CA HIS A 358 26.51 8.10 5.70
C HIS A 358 26.26 7.81 7.19
N ILE A 359 25.77 6.61 7.52
CA ILE A 359 25.49 6.21 8.91
C ILE A 359 26.75 6.27 9.77
N MET A 360 27.89 5.78 9.27
CA MET A 360 29.13 5.75 10.04
C MET A 360 29.75 7.14 10.22
N ARG A 361 29.79 7.97 9.16
CA ARG A 361 30.42 9.30 9.22
C ARG A 361 29.58 10.30 10.02
N ASP A 362 28.27 10.32 9.80
CA ASP A 362 27.41 11.39 10.31
C ASP A 362 26.71 10.98 11.63
N GLY A 363 26.54 9.67 11.87
CA GLY A 363 25.87 9.14 13.06
C GLY A 363 26.79 8.55 14.13
N GLY A 364 28.07 8.32 13.83
CA GLY A 364 29.04 7.76 14.78
C GLY A 364 28.68 6.36 15.27
N PHE A 365 28.02 5.55 14.43
CA PHE A 365 27.64 4.18 14.73
C PHE A 365 28.79 3.20 14.45
N GLU A 366 28.91 2.16 15.28
CA GLU A 366 29.84 1.06 15.00
C GLU A 366 29.41 0.25 13.77
N GLN A 367 30.37 -0.35 13.06
CA GLN A 367 30.11 -1.10 11.82
C GLN A 367 29.01 -2.16 11.97
N LEU A 368 29.00 -2.92 13.08
CA LEU A 368 28.00 -3.95 13.35
C LEU A 368 26.60 -3.34 13.54
N GLU A 369 26.51 -2.18 14.19
CA GLU A 369 25.26 -1.47 14.41
C GLU A 369 24.74 -0.84 13.11
N ALA A 370 25.62 -0.19 12.35
CA ALA A 370 25.31 0.36 11.03
C ALA A 370 24.78 -0.72 10.08
N ASN A 371 25.43 -1.89 10.02
CA ASN A 371 24.98 -3.02 9.21
C ASN A 371 23.58 -3.51 9.62
N ARG A 372 23.26 -3.50 10.91
CA ARG A 372 21.90 -3.84 11.39
C ARG A 372 20.89 -2.79 10.95
N ILE A 373 21.20 -1.50 11.12
CA ILE A 373 20.34 -0.38 10.69
C ILE A 373 20.06 -0.48 9.18
N ILE A 374 21.09 -0.73 8.37
CA ILE A 374 20.97 -0.94 6.91
C ILE A 374 20.07 -2.14 6.61
N GLY A 375 20.32 -3.28 7.25
CA GLY A 375 19.49 -4.48 7.10
C GLY A 375 18.03 -4.20 7.45
N ARG A 376 17.76 -3.39 8.48
CA ARG A 376 16.41 -2.93 8.83
C ARG A 376 15.80 -2.03 7.77
N ALA A 377 16.52 -1.00 7.33
CA ALA A 377 16.06 -0.07 6.31
C ALA A 377 15.71 -0.81 5.01
N GLY A 378 16.55 -1.74 4.56
CA GLY A 378 16.28 -2.60 3.40
C GLY A 378 15.13 -3.59 3.62
N GLY A 379 15.00 -4.16 4.83
CA GLY A 379 13.93 -5.10 5.16
C GLY A 379 12.54 -4.48 5.29
N ASP A 380 12.47 -3.28 5.85
CA ASP A 380 11.22 -2.53 6.09
C ASP A 380 10.89 -1.52 5.00
N GLY A 381 11.88 -1.14 4.19
CA GLY A 381 11.81 -0.07 3.20
C GLY A 381 12.12 1.32 3.77
N VAL A 382 12.12 1.49 5.10
CA VAL A 382 12.40 2.77 5.76
C VAL A 382 12.94 2.58 7.17
N TYR A 383 13.80 3.50 7.60
CA TYR A 383 14.27 3.60 8.99
C TYR A 383 14.54 5.06 9.37
N PHE A 384 13.93 5.55 10.44
CA PHE A 384 14.21 6.88 10.99
C PHE A 384 15.28 6.81 12.09
N LEU A 385 16.35 7.56 11.98
CA LEU A 385 17.42 7.70 12.98
C LEU A 385 17.17 8.98 13.78
N ALA A 386 16.74 8.84 15.04
CA ALA A 386 16.45 10.00 15.88
C ALA A 386 17.70 10.83 16.17
N ARG A 387 18.84 10.16 16.41
CA ARG A 387 20.13 10.80 16.77
C ARG A 387 20.63 11.81 15.74
N THR A 388 20.45 11.52 14.46
CA THR A 388 20.92 12.35 13.34
C THR A 388 19.79 13.04 12.59
N ASN A 389 18.55 12.86 13.05
CA ASN A 389 17.35 13.32 12.38
C ASN A 389 17.24 12.89 10.91
N THR A 390 17.62 11.64 10.63
CA THR A 390 17.78 11.12 9.27
C THR A 390 16.74 10.03 8.96
N VAL A 391 16.11 10.06 7.79
CA VAL A 391 15.33 8.93 7.27
C VAL A 391 16.14 8.21 6.20
N LEU A 392 16.45 6.95 6.45
CA LEU A 392 16.98 6.03 5.46
C LEU A 392 15.81 5.41 4.71
N LEU A 393 15.73 5.64 3.40
CA LEU A 393 14.64 5.20 2.56
C LEU A 393 15.17 4.22 1.50
N ALA A 394 14.81 2.94 1.64
CA ALA A 394 15.15 1.91 0.66
C ALA A 394 14.02 1.66 -0.35
N ASP A 395 12.78 1.97 0.02
CA ASP A 395 11.61 1.84 -0.85
C ASP A 395 10.71 3.07 -0.67
N ILE A 396 10.50 3.83 -1.76
CA ILE A 396 9.58 4.97 -1.78
C ILE A 396 8.16 4.43 -1.76
N SER A 397 7.54 4.49 -0.59
CA SER A 397 6.10 4.27 -0.48
C SER A 397 5.47 5.26 0.49
N ILE A 398 4.24 5.67 0.18
CA ILE A 398 3.43 6.55 1.04
C ILE A 398 3.34 6.02 2.48
N ASN A 399 3.25 4.70 2.66
CA ASN A 399 3.18 4.11 4.01
C ASN A 399 4.51 4.23 4.76
N ASN A 400 5.64 4.13 4.06
CA ASN A 400 6.97 4.25 4.63
C ASN A 400 7.23 5.70 5.08
N LEU A 401 6.96 6.66 4.19
CA LEU A 401 7.07 8.09 4.51
C LEU A 401 6.13 8.48 5.66
N ALA A 402 4.87 8.03 5.64
CA ALA A 402 3.92 8.29 6.72
C ALA A 402 4.34 7.65 8.06
N GLU A 403 5.02 6.51 8.02
CA GLU A 403 5.56 5.86 9.21
C GLU A 403 6.73 6.64 9.80
N ALA A 404 7.69 7.02 8.95
CA ALA A 404 8.83 7.83 9.34
C ALA A 404 8.38 9.21 9.85
N ALA A 405 7.39 9.85 9.21
CA ALA A 405 6.84 11.13 9.64
C ALA A 405 6.25 11.05 11.06
N GLY A 406 5.60 9.94 11.40
CA GLY A 406 5.11 9.69 12.76
C GLY A 406 6.22 9.50 13.79
N GLN A 407 7.28 8.79 13.43
CA GLN A 407 8.43 8.57 14.30
C GLN A 407 9.22 9.87 14.52
N TYR A 408 9.45 10.62 13.45
CA TYR A 408 10.06 11.94 13.49
C TYR A 408 9.25 12.91 14.35
N LEU A 409 7.94 13.01 14.13
CA LEU A 409 7.09 13.89 14.93
C LEU A 409 7.09 13.50 16.42
N HIS A 410 7.12 12.22 16.75
CA HIS A 410 7.26 11.78 18.14
C HIS A 410 8.60 12.21 18.74
N SER A 411 9.71 11.98 18.01
CA SER A 411 11.05 12.38 18.45
C SER A 411 11.12 13.88 18.69
N LEU A 412 10.65 14.68 17.73
CA LEU A 412 10.61 16.14 17.82
C LEU A 412 9.81 16.64 19.04
N LEU A 413 8.67 16.02 19.34
CA LEU A 413 7.78 16.47 20.42
C LEU A 413 8.16 15.98 21.81
N SER A 414 9.04 14.98 21.93
CA SER A 414 9.33 14.32 23.21
C SER A 414 10.81 14.17 23.53
N GLY A 415 11.70 14.44 22.57
CA GLY A 415 13.12 14.10 22.66
C GLY A 415 13.37 12.59 22.61
N PHE A 416 12.47 11.82 21.98
CA PHE A 416 12.61 10.37 21.92
C PHE A 416 13.80 9.95 21.07
N ASP A 417 14.64 9.10 21.64
CA ASP A 417 15.72 8.36 21.00
C ASP A 417 15.43 6.86 21.14
N ASP A 418 15.78 6.08 20.14
CA ASP A 418 15.67 4.63 20.15
C ASP A 418 16.91 3.89 20.64
N TYR A 419 18.00 4.59 20.92
CA TYR A 419 19.21 4.04 21.55
C TYR A 419 19.09 3.96 23.08
N SER A 420 19.69 2.91 23.68
CA SER A 420 19.82 2.76 25.13
C SER A 420 20.87 1.69 25.50
N ASP A 421 21.61 1.88 26.59
CA ASP A 421 22.59 0.90 27.09
C ASP A 421 21.93 -0.41 27.60
N SER A 422 20.62 -0.41 27.82
CA SER A 422 19.86 -1.55 28.32
C SER A 422 19.09 -2.25 27.20
N LYS A 423 19.41 -3.53 26.95
CA LYS A 423 18.69 -4.37 25.97
C LYS A 423 17.17 -4.42 26.16
N SER A 424 16.71 -4.36 27.41
CA SER A 424 15.28 -4.31 27.74
C SER A 424 14.65 -2.97 27.36
N ASP A 425 15.39 -1.88 27.56
CA ASP A 425 14.96 -0.53 27.24
C ASP A 425 14.90 -0.33 25.72
N GLU A 426 15.93 -0.75 24.99
CA GLU A 426 15.93 -0.73 23.53
C GLU A 426 14.75 -1.53 22.93
N PHE A 427 14.46 -2.72 23.50
CA PHE A 427 13.34 -3.54 23.08
C PHE A 427 12.02 -2.78 23.18
N LEU A 428 11.80 -2.06 24.28
CA LEU A 428 10.59 -1.27 24.49
C LEU A 428 10.57 -0.01 23.62
N ARG A 429 11.71 0.67 23.46
CA ARG A 429 11.84 1.82 22.55
C ARG A 429 11.48 1.43 21.13
N ARG A 430 11.95 0.29 20.63
CA ARG A 430 11.55 -0.23 19.31
C ARG A 430 10.04 -0.48 19.19
N ILE A 431 9.41 -1.04 20.23
CA ILE A 431 7.95 -1.22 20.27
C ILE A 431 7.23 0.13 20.20
N VAL A 432 7.65 1.12 21.00
CA VAL A 432 7.03 2.46 21.03
C VAL A 432 7.23 3.18 19.70
N LYS A 433 8.45 3.19 19.16
CA LYS A 433 8.77 3.77 17.84
C LYS A 433 7.90 3.17 16.73
N ALA A 434 7.79 1.83 16.69
CA ALA A 434 6.93 1.15 15.71
C ALA A 434 5.43 1.42 15.95
N THR A 435 5.01 1.62 17.19
CA THR A 435 3.63 2.03 17.54
C THR A 435 3.32 3.40 16.97
N MET A 436 4.20 4.40 17.16
CA MET A 436 4.01 5.76 16.66
C MET A 436 3.94 5.78 15.14
N GLY A 437 4.88 5.10 14.48
CA GLY A 437 4.91 5.02 13.03
C GLY A 437 3.65 4.35 12.46
N MET A 438 3.20 3.24 13.06
CA MET A 438 1.97 2.57 12.59
C MET A 438 0.74 3.43 12.84
N LEU A 439 0.62 4.08 14.00
CA LEU A 439 -0.50 4.95 14.33
C LEU A 439 -0.59 6.12 13.34
N ALA A 440 0.51 6.84 13.11
CA ALA A 440 0.59 7.96 12.17
C ALA A 440 0.22 7.50 10.75
N SER A 441 0.80 6.40 10.30
CA SER A 441 0.50 5.87 8.97
C SER A 441 -0.95 5.41 8.83
N LYS A 442 -1.61 4.95 9.91
CA LYS A 442 -3.05 4.65 9.89
C LYS A 442 -3.93 5.90 9.92
N ILE A 443 -3.50 6.97 10.57
CA ILE A 443 -4.18 8.28 10.54
C ILE A 443 -4.17 8.85 9.12
N LEU A 444 -3.01 8.82 8.45
CA LEU A 444 -2.88 9.29 7.07
C LEU A 444 -3.56 8.33 6.08
N ASN A 445 -3.31 7.02 6.22
CA ASN A 445 -3.90 5.96 5.40
C ASN A 445 -4.77 5.00 6.24
N PRO A 446 -6.06 5.32 6.46
CA PRO A 446 -7.01 4.46 7.15
C PRO A 446 -7.11 3.03 6.61
N ARG A 447 -6.80 2.82 5.33
CA ARG A 447 -6.86 1.50 4.66
C ARG A 447 -5.55 0.71 4.75
N ARG A 448 -4.45 1.28 5.29
CA ARG A 448 -3.20 0.55 5.51
C ARG A 448 -3.50 -0.75 6.27
N LYS A 449 -3.00 -1.86 5.73
CA LYS A 449 -3.17 -3.18 6.33
C LYS A 449 -2.11 -3.38 7.41
N CYS A 450 -2.53 -3.97 8.51
CA CYS A 450 -1.66 -4.38 9.61
C CYS A 450 -2.04 -5.81 10.01
N MET A 451 -1.05 -6.58 10.44
CA MET A 451 -1.31 -7.88 11.05
C MET A 451 -1.88 -7.69 12.45
N GLU A 452 -2.66 -8.66 12.90
CA GLU A 452 -3.22 -8.75 14.24
C GLU A 452 -2.84 -10.13 14.79
N LEU A 453 -3.02 -10.31 16.08
CA LEU A 453 -2.66 -11.54 16.77
C LEU A 453 -3.24 -12.81 16.13
N HIS A 454 -4.50 -12.77 15.70
CA HIS A 454 -5.13 -13.90 15.01
C HIS A 454 -4.47 -14.21 13.65
N HIS A 455 -3.94 -13.21 12.95
CA HIS A 455 -3.20 -13.41 11.71
C HIS A 455 -1.88 -14.14 11.97
N TYR A 456 -1.17 -13.81 13.06
CA TYR A 456 0.04 -14.54 13.47
C TYR A 456 -0.28 -15.97 13.92
N ARG A 457 -1.39 -16.19 14.63
CA ARG A 457 -1.88 -17.54 14.95
C ARG A 457 -2.16 -18.37 13.69
N GLN A 458 -2.75 -17.76 12.66
CA GLN A 458 -2.98 -18.42 11.37
C GLN A 458 -1.66 -18.71 10.63
N LEU A 459 -0.71 -17.77 10.64
CA LEU A 459 0.59 -17.94 10.01
C LEU A 459 1.39 -19.07 10.66
N ALA A 460 1.43 -19.12 12.00
CA ALA A 460 2.08 -20.19 12.75
C ALA A 460 1.52 -21.57 12.42
N ARG A 461 0.19 -21.69 12.21
CA ARG A 461 -0.44 -22.96 11.77
C ARG A 461 0.01 -23.37 10.37
N ARG A 462 0.13 -22.42 9.45
CA ARG A 462 0.56 -22.66 8.06
C ARG A 462 2.04 -23.03 7.95
N GLN A 463 2.88 -22.53 8.85
CA GLN A 463 4.32 -22.79 8.86
C GLN A 463 4.70 -24.14 9.46
N ARG A 464 3.78 -24.87 10.10
CA ARG A 464 4.06 -26.21 10.64
C ARG A 464 4.41 -27.18 9.51
N GLY A 465 5.64 -27.71 9.53
CA GLY A 465 6.10 -28.76 8.61
C GLY A 465 6.68 -28.28 7.28
N ILE A 466 6.89 -26.97 7.07
CA ILE A 466 7.47 -26.42 5.84
C ILE A 466 8.94 -26.07 6.11
N LYS A 467 9.89 -26.65 5.36
CA LYS A 467 11.29 -26.19 5.33
C LYS A 467 11.34 -24.85 4.58
N GLY A 468 11.74 -23.79 5.28
CA GLY A 468 11.76 -22.42 4.76
C GLY A 468 13.11 -22.01 4.17
N SER A 469 13.12 -20.91 3.41
CA SER A 469 14.32 -20.12 3.18
C SER A 469 14.68 -19.30 4.43
N GLN A 470 15.90 -18.75 4.49
CA GLN A 470 16.35 -17.89 5.60
C GLN A 470 15.35 -16.76 5.97
N ARG A 471 14.75 -16.13 4.95
CA ARG A 471 13.71 -15.08 5.14
C ARG A 471 12.39 -15.64 5.69
N SER A 472 12.04 -16.87 5.32
CA SER A 472 10.89 -17.59 5.89
C SER A 472 11.14 -17.95 7.36
N ASP A 473 12.36 -18.35 7.69
CA ASP A 473 12.76 -18.71 9.05
C ASP A 473 12.75 -17.50 9.98
N MET A 474 13.25 -16.35 9.52
CA MET A 474 13.15 -15.08 10.25
C MET A 474 11.70 -14.68 10.56
N ARG A 475 10.80 -14.79 9.57
CA ARG A 475 9.36 -14.52 9.77
C ARG A 475 8.71 -15.52 10.73
N ALA A 476 9.13 -16.79 10.69
CA ALA A 476 8.67 -17.80 11.63
C ALA A 476 9.14 -17.51 13.06
N ARG A 477 10.41 -17.09 13.24
CA ARG A 477 10.96 -16.64 14.53
C ARG A 477 10.18 -15.45 15.09
N ALA A 478 9.96 -14.41 14.28
CA ALA A 478 9.15 -13.25 14.69
C ALA A 478 7.72 -13.65 15.07
N THR A 479 7.08 -14.52 14.29
CA THR A 479 5.73 -15.05 14.58
C THR A 479 5.71 -15.81 15.91
N SER A 480 6.69 -16.68 16.15
CA SER A 480 6.83 -17.38 17.43
C SER A 480 7.05 -16.40 18.58
N GLY A 481 7.86 -15.36 18.38
CA GLY A 481 8.11 -14.32 19.38
C GLY A 481 6.84 -13.61 19.80
N ILE A 482 6.02 -13.18 18.84
CA ILE A 482 4.74 -12.50 19.09
C ILE A 482 3.81 -13.37 19.95
N LEU A 483 3.68 -14.67 19.61
CA LEU A 483 2.82 -15.57 20.36
C LEU A 483 3.35 -15.89 21.77
N ARG A 484 4.68 -15.90 21.95
CA ARG A 484 5.31 -16.06 23.27
C ARG A 484 5.16 -14.79 24.12
N PHE A 485 5.30 -13.61 23.50
CA PHE A 485 5.05 -12.33 24.13
C PHE A 485 3.61 -12.19 24.60
N ASP A 486 2.63 -12.51 23.74
CA ASP A 486 1.20 -12.52 24.05
C ASP A 486 0.91 -13.36 25.30
N ARG A 487 1.36 -14.63 25.29
CA ARG A 487 1.21 -15.53 26.44
C ARG A 487 1.89 -15.00 27.71
N TRP A 488 3.10 -14.47 27.58
CA TRP A 488 3.83 -13.94 28.72
C TRP A 488 3.12 -12.70 29.30
N MET A 489 2.65 -11.79 28.46
CA MET A 489 1.88 -10.61 28.88
C MET A 489 0.58 -10.99 29.57
N GLU A 490 -0.15 -12.00 29.06
CA GLU A 490 -1.35 -12.52 29.73
C GLU A 490 -1.05 -13.01 31.16
N ILE A 491 0.03 -13.79 31.32
CA ILE A 491 0.46 -14.31 32.64
C ILE A 491 0.93 -13.17 33.54
N ALA A 492 1.71 -12.22 33.01
CA ALA A 492 2.25 -11.09 33.76
C ALA A 492 1.13 -10.18 34.29
N LEU A 493 0.12 -9.90 33.47
CA LEU A 493 -0.98 -9.01 33.83
C LEU A 493 -2.03 -9.68 34.74
N ALA A 494 -2.09 -11.01 34.76
CA ALA A 494 -2.99 -11.76 35.65
C ALA A 494 -2.57 -11.71 37.13
N LYS A 495 -1.31 -11.36 37.43
CA LYS A 495 -0.77 -11.37 38.81
C LYS A 495 -1.14 -10.13 39.64
N ASP A 496 -1.80 -9.12 39.06
CA ASP A 496 -2.20 -7.84 39.68
C ASP A 496 -1.14 -7.18 40.59
N ASP A 497 0.14 -7.36 40.25
CA ASP A 497 1.25 -6.78 40.99
C ASP A 497 1.48 -5.32 40.53
N LYS A 498 1.69 -4.42 41.51
CA LYS A 498 2.12 -3.03 41.25
C LYS A 498 3.49 -2.95 40.57
N VAL A 499 4.32 -3.99 40.74
CA VAL A 499 5.65 -4.11 40.12
C VAL A 499 5.56 -5.09 38.97
N GLN A 500 5.91 -4.61 37.79
CA GLN A 500 5.83 -5.41 36.59
C GLN A 500 7.05 -6.32 36.44
N PRO A 501 6.88 -7.58 36.00
CA PRO A 501 8.01 -8.49 35.86
C PRO A 501 8.97 -8.03 34.77
N PRO A 502 10.29 -8.28 34.93
CA PRO A 502 11.26 -7.93 33.90
C PRO A 502 11.00 -8.72 32.61
N ILE A 503 11.35 -8.13 31.46
CA ILE A 503 11.23 -8.79 30.16
C ILE A 503 12.12 -10.05 30.17
N PRO A 504 11.57 -11.24 29.84
CA PRO A 504 12.34 -12.47 29.76
C PRO A 504 13.51 -12.35 28.79
N ARG A 505 14.72 -12.76 29.24
CA ARG A 505 15.93 -12.80 28.39
C ARG A 505 15.71 -13.60 27.10
N SER A 506 14.87 -14.63 27.14
CA SER A 506 14.51 -15.43 25.97
C SER A 506 13.72 -14.66 24.90
N LEU A 507 12.92 -13.65 25.29
CA LEU A 507 12.24 -12.77 24.35
C LEU A 507 13.20 -11.75 23.74
N LEU A 508 14.13 -11.21 24.54
CA LEU A 508 15.18 -10.31 24.05
C LEU A 508 16.09 -11.01 23.04
N GLN A 509 16.50 -12.25 23.32
CA GLN A 509 17.30 -13.04 22.40
C GLN A 509 16.53 -13.33 21.10
N LEU A 510 15.25 -13.70 21.20
CA LEU A 510 14.41 -13.97 20.04
C LEU A 510 14.18 -12.72 19.18
N ASP A 511 14.14 -11.54 19.79
CA ASP A 511 14.12 -10.27 19.07
C ASP A 511 15.37 -10.10 18.23
N ALA A 512 16.55 -10.26 18.83
CA ALA A 512 17.84 -10.20 18.15
C ALA A 512 17.94 -11.25 17.02
N ASP A 513 17.55 -12.49 17.27
CA ASP A 513 17.58 -13.59 16.28
C ASP A 513 16.59 -13.37 15.11
N SER A 514 15.62 -12.48 15.30
CA SER A 514 14.65 -12.07 14.28
C SER A 514 15.02 -10.76 13.58
N ASP A 515 16.26 -10.28 13.77
CA ASP A 515 16.72 -8.97 13.32
C ASP A 515 15.78 -7.85 13.79
N TYR A 516 15.20 -7.97 14.98
CA TYR A 516 14.22 -7.04 15.57
C TYR A 516 12.86 -6.93 14.85
N HIS A 517 12.54 -7.85 13.92
CA HIS A 517 11.20 -7.91 13.32
C HIS A 517 10.11 -8.20 14.37
N PHE A 518 10.46 -8.91 15.44
CA PHE A 518 9.56 -9.27 16.52
C PHE A 518 9.05 -8.03 17.29
N SER A 519 9.93 -7.22 17.88
CA SER A 519 9.58 -5.98 18.60
C SER A 519 8.82 -4.99 17.71
N ARG A 520 9.29 -4.81 16.46
CA ARG A 520 8.58 -3.98 15.48
C ARG A 520 7.15 -4.48 15.24
N ALA A 521 6.97 -5.78 15.06
CA ALA A 521 5.64 -6.36 14.81
C ALA A 521 4.69 -6.18 15.99
N ILE A 522 5.19 -6.26 17.23
CA ILE A 522 4.41 -5.89 18.42
C ILE A 522 3.99 -4.43 18.33
N GLY A 523 4.93 -3.51 18.12
CA GLY A 523 4.62 -2.08 18.04
C GLY A 523 3.59 -1.76 16.94
N GLN A 524 3.72 -2.39 15.78
CA GLN A 524 2.72 -2.27 14.70
C GLN A 524 1.32 -2.76 15.14
N MET A 525 1.23 -3.92 15.81
CA MET A 525 -0.05 -4.41 16.35
C MET A 525 -0.66 -3.44 17.36
N LEU A 526 0.16 -2.90 18.26
CA LEU A 526 -0.26 -1.96 19.30
C LEU A 526 -0.70 -0.61 18.71
N GLY A 527 0.05 -0.07 17.74
CA GLY A 527 -0.31 1.15 17.02
C GLY A 527 -1.62 1.00 16.26
N PHE A 528 -1.85 -0.17 15.64
CA PHE A 528 -3.12 -0.46 15.01
C PHE A 528 -4.27 -0.60 16.03
N ALA A 529 -4.04 -1.23 17.18
CA ALA A 529 -5.03 -1.30 18.26
C ALA A 529 -5.42 0.09 18.78
N LEU A 530 -4.45 0.96 19.00
CA LEU A 530 -4.66 2.36 19.38
C LEU A 530 -5.48 3.09 18.31
N TYR A 531 -5.12 2.97 17.03
CA TYR A 531 -5.90 3.53 15.93
C TYR A 531 -7.36 3.04 15.91
N LYS A 532 -7.62 1.75 16.19
CA LYS A 532 -8.99 1.22 16.31
C LYS A 532 -9.79 1.91 17.42
N LYS A 533 -9.15 2.34 18.50
CA LYS A 533 -9.81 3.11 19.57
C LYS A 533 -10.06 4.56 19.17
N VAL A 534 -9.13 5.18 18.44
CA VAL A 534 -9.26 6.52 17.86
C VAL A 534 -10.51 6.61 16.97
N ILE A 535 -10.64 5.69 16.00
CA ILE A 535 -11.77 5.68 15.06
C ILE A 535 -13.10 5.28 15.71
N ALA A 536 -13.06 4.53 16.81
CA ALA A 536 -14.24 4.18 17.60
C ALA A 536 -14.65 5.29 18.58
N ASN A 537 -14.02 6.49 18.52
CA ASN A 537 -14.18 7.59 19.48
C ASN A 537 -13.94 7.18 20.95
N LYS A 538 -13.18 6.11 21.19
CA LYS A 538 -12.77 5.66 22.55
C LYS A 538 -11.49 6.36 23.03
N ILE A 539 -10.70 6.89 22.09
CA ILE A 539 -9.50 7.67 22.37
C ILE A 539 -9.59 8.97 21.58
N THR A 540 -9.46 10.10 22.27
CA THR A 540 -9.54 11.43 21.67
C THR A 540 -8.20 11.86 21.07
N THR A 541 -8.24 12.84 20.18
CA THR A 541 -7.05 13.45 19.58
C THR A 541 -6.15 14.06 20.65
N VAL A 542 -6.71 14.61 21.73
CA VAL A 542 -5.95 15.13 22.89
C VAL A 542 -5.15 14.01 23.56
N GLN A 543 -5.74 12.82 23.71
CA GLN A 543 -5.04 11.66 24.26
C GLN A 543 -3.95 11.16 23.30
N VAL A 544 -4.20 11.15 21.99
CA VAL A 544 -3.17 10.82 20.98
C VAL A 544 -2.03 11.83 21.03
N LYS A 545 -2.33 13.13 21.05
CA LYS A 545 -1.35 14.22 21.21
C LYS A 545 -0.50 14.02 22.46
N ARG A 546 -1.12 13.70 23.61
CA ARG A 546 -0.40 13.42 24.86
C ARG A 546 0.55 12.23 24.71
N PHE A 547 0.15 11.21 23.96
CA PHE A 547 0.99 10.05 23.68
C PHE A 547 2.21 10.43 22.81
N PHE A 548 2.01 11.23 21.76
CA PHE A 548 3.11 11.77 20.93
C PHE A 548 4.10 12.66 21.70
N ARG A 549 3.63 13.41 22.71
CA ARG A 549 4.47 14.29 23.55
C ARG A 549 5.13 13.60 24.75
N ARG A 550 4.88 12.31 24.95
CA ARG A 550 5.35 11.64 26.17
C ARG A 550 6.84 11.36 26.09
N ASN A 551 7.58 11.92 27.03
CA ASN A 551 9.00 11.63 27.22
C ASN A 551 9.15 10.27 27.94
N HIS A 552 10.13 9.49 27.50
CA HIS A 552 10.47 8.16 28.01
C HIS A 552 11.79 8.20 28.78
N SER A 553 11.77 8.87 29.93
CA SER A 553 12.96 9.09 30.78
C SER A 553 13.37 7.87 31.62
N SER A 554 12.56 6.81 31.65
CA SER A 554 12.88 5.56 32.35
C SER A 554 12.28 4.34 31.67
N THR A 555 12.92 3.18 31.84
CA THR A 555 12.40 1.88 31.38
C THR A 555 11.01 1.58 31.94
N GLN A 556 10.73 2.00 33.19
CA GLN A 556 9.40 1.82 33.78
C GLN A 556 8.32 2.62 33.04
N SER A 557 8.63 3.83 32.56
CA SER A 557 7.69 4.64 31.78
C SER A 557 7.37 3.98 30.43
N LEU A 558 8.40 3.50 29.73
CA LEU A 558 8.24 2.73 28.48
C LEU A 558 7.38 1.49 28.70
N TRP A 559 7.66 0.77 29.77
CA TRP A 559 6.93 -0.44 30.13
C TRP A 559 5.45 -0.17 30.41
N ASN A 560 5.14 0.88 31.19
CA ASN A 560 3.77 1.29 31.48
C ASN A 560 2.97 1.58 30.21
N ASP A 561 3.60 2.19 29.21
CA ASP A 561 2.97 2.50 27.93
C ASP A 561 2.72 1.24 27.09
N VAL A 562 3.69 0.33 27.01
CA VAL A 562 3.50 -0.96 26.34
C VAL A 562 2.39 -1.77 26.99
N VAL A 563 2.32 -1.79 28.33
CA VAL A 563 1.22 -2.44 29.07
C VAL A 563 -0.13 -1.78 28.79
N TRP A 564 -0.20 -0.46 28.81
CA TRP A 564 -1.43 0.28 28.52
C TRP A 564 -1.93 -0.01 27.10
N LEU A 565 -1.04 0.06 26.11
CA LEU A 565 -1.35 -0.27 24.71
C LEU A 565 -1.80 -1.73 24.57
N TYR A 566 -1.14 -2.66 25.26
CA TYR A 566 -1.51 -4.06 25.22
C TYR A 566 -2.91 -4.29 25.80
N LYS A 567 -3.26 -3.65 26.92
CA LYS A 567 -4.61 -3.68 27.48
C LYS A 567 -5.65 -3.11 26.52
N LEU A 568 -5.33 -2.05 25.78
CA LEU A 568 -6.22 -1.52 24.73
C LEU A 568 -6.46 -2.49 23.58
N MET A 569 -5.49 -3.35 23.27
CA MET A 569 -5.62 -4.37 22.22
C MET A 569 -6.57 -5.51 22.63
N GLN A 570 -6.62 -5.85 23.92
CA GLN A 570 -7.49 -6.91 24.46
C GLN A 570 -8.95 -6.46 24.60
N ASN A 571 -9.15 -5.19 24.96
CA ASN A 571 -10.47 -4.53 25.06
C ASN A 571 -10.95 -4.02 23.69
#